data_AF-A0A957BZA9-F1
#
_entry.id   AF-A0A957BZA9-F1
#
_cell.length_a   1.000
_cell.length_b   1.000
_cell.length_c   1.000
_cell.angle_alpha   90.00
_cell.angle_beta   90.00
_cell.angle_gamma   90.00
#
_symmetry.space_group_name_H-M   'P 1'
#
loop_
_entity.id
_entity.type
_entity.pdbx_description
1 polymer ?
#
loop_
_entity_poly.entity_id
_entity_poly.type
_entity_poly.pdbx_seq_one_letter_code
_entity_poly.pdbx_strand_id
1 'polypeptide(L)'
;RAGLVDLRPHSPTYRASQIVELGDESPLGLFIPIGVAHGFYAVTDCTLIYFVNNYYDSTDEYGVAWNDPAIGLDWGADDPLISERDANNPRLDALPADAIPQP
;
A
#
# COMPACT_ATOMS: atom_id res chain seq x y z
N ARG A 1 4.47 5.24 -9.32
CA ARG A 1 3.10 5.21 -8.75
C ARG A 1 3.13 4.71 -7.32
N ALA A 2 2.67 5.49 -6.35
CA ALA A 2 2.43 5.03 -4.98
C ALA A 2 0.93 4.87 -4.76
N GLY A 3 0.48 3.67 -4.40
CA GLY A 3 -0.91 3.35 -4.11
C GLY A 3 -1.14 3.33 -2.60
N LEU A 4 -2.26 3.91 -2.19
CA LEU A 4 -2.67 4.05 -0.80
C LEU A 4 -4.09 3.51 -0.63
N VAL A 5 -4.36 2.86 0.49
CA VAL A 5 -5.73 2.56 0.93
C VAL A 5 -5.87 2.76 2.42
N ASP A 6 -6.91 3.51 2.80
CA ASP A 6 -7.17 3.83 4.20
C ASP A 6 -7.86 2.66 4.91
N LEU A 7 -7.17 1.99 5.82
CA LEU A 7 -7.71 0.86 6.57
C LEU A 7 -8.12 1.24 8.00
N ARG A 8 -8.14 2.54 8.34
CA ARG A 8 -8.50 3.01 9.68
C ARG A 8 -10.03 3.03 9.82
N PRO A 9 -10.64 2.19 10.67
CA PRO A 9 -12.11 2.04 10.74
C PRO A 9 -12.86 3.34 11.08
N HIS A 10 -12.21 4.24 11.81
CA HIS A 10 -12.79 5.52 12.24
C HIS A 10 -12.51 6.68 11.27
N SER A 11 -11.76 6.44 10.20
CA SER A 11 -11.43 7.48 9.23
C SER A 11 -12.66 7.86 8.39
N PRO A 12 -12.88 9.16 8.11
CA PRO A 12 -13.91 9.59 7.16
C PRO A 12 -13.67 9.08 5.73
N THR A 13 -12.43 8.66 5.43
CA THR A 13 -12.03 8.08 4.14
C THR A 13 -11.77 6.58 4.23
N TYR A 14 -12.31 5.88 5.24
CA TYR A 14 -12.14 4.43 5.37
C TYR A 14 -12.48 3.70 4.06
N ARG A 15 -11.55 2.86 3.59
CA ARG A 15 -11.55 2.12 2.32
C ARG A 15 -11.43 2.97 1.04
N ALA A 16 -11.25 4.28 1.16
CA ALA A 16 -10.85 5.08 0.00
C ALA A 16 -9.42 4.71 -0.40
N SER A 17 -9.19 4.65 -1.71
CA SER A 17 -7.89 4.40 -2.30
C SER A 17 -7.46 5.55 -3.21
N GLN A 18 -6.16 5.73 -3.34
CA GLN A 18 -5.59 6.78 -4.18
C GLN A 18 -4.24 6.34 -4.76
N ILE A 19 -3.97 6.75 -6.00
CA ILE A 19 -2.63 6.69 -6.60
C ILE A 19 -2.04 8.09 -6.61
N VAL A 20 -0.78 8.18 -6.20
CA VAL A 20 0.05 9.37 -6.30
C VAL A 20 1.20 9.10 -7.27
N GLU A 21 1.37 9.97 -8.26
CA GLU A 21 2.50 9.91 -9.18
C GLU A 21 3.73 10.60 -8.56
N LEU A 22 4.82 9.83 -8.43
CA LEU A 22 6.08 10.24 -7.85
C LEU A 22 7.18 9.99 -8.89
N GLY A 23 8.08 10.96 -9.08
CA GLY A 23 9.17 10.87 -10.04
C GLY A 23 9.86 12.21 -10.27
N ASP A 24 10.73 12.30 -11.27
CA ASP A 24 11.55 13.50 -11.51
C ASP A 24 10.71 14.75 -11.81
N GLU A 25 9.58 14.59 -12.49
CA GLU A 25 8.64 15.69 -12.78
C GLU A 25 7.70 16.01 -11.59
N SER A 26 7.75 15.20 -10.54
CA SER A 26 6.93 15.32 -9.33
C SER A 26 7.77 14.97 -8.09
N PRO A 27 8.71 15.86 -7.69
CA PRO A 27 9.62 15.64 -6.56
C PRO A 27 8.88 15.85 -5.23
N LEU A 28 7.91 14.97 -4.97
CA LEU A 28 7.07 14.99 -3.79
C LEU A 28 7.60 13.99 -2.76
N GLY A 29 7.61 14.41 -1.49
CA GLY A 29 7.63 13.48 -0.37
C GLY A 29 6.20 13.05 -0.05
N LEU A 30 5.99 11.75 0.16
CA LEU A 30 4.69 11.22 0.56
C LEU A 30 4.73 10.83 2.04
N PHE A 31 3.92 11.50 2.86
CA PHE A 31 3.68 11.08 4.24
C PHE A 31 2.51 10.11 4.28
N ILE A 32 2.74 8.93 4.85
CA ILE A 32 1.75 7.85 4.94
C ILE A 32 1.38 7.67 6.42
N PRO A 33 0.14 7.99 6.83
CA PRO A 33 -0.30 7.80 8.20
C PRO A 33 -0.30 6.33 8.63
N ILE A 34 -0.09 6.08 9.92
CA ILE A 34 -0.28 4.75 10.52
C ILE A 34 -1.68 4.24 10.17
N GLY A 35 -1.75 2.99 9.71
CA GLY A 35 -2.99 2.33 9.33
C GLY A 35 -3.50 2.61 7.92
N VAL A 36 -2.74 3.33 7.11
CA VAL A 36 -2.91 3.35 5.66
C VAL A 36 -2.01 2.29 5.05
N ALA A 37 -2.58 1.32 4.34
CA ALA A 37 -1.78 0.36 3.60
C ALA A 37 -1.20 1.02 2.35
N HIS A 38 0.02 0.62 2.00
CA HIS A 38 0.81 1.24 0.95
C HIS A 38 1.50 0.20 0.08
N GLY A 39 1.54 0.46 -1.22
CA GLY A 39 2.38 -0.24 -2.19
C GLY A 39 2.83 0.71 -3.29
N PHE A 40 3.75 0.28 -4.14
CA PHE A 40 4.16 1.07 -5.29
C PHE A 40 4.37 0.21 -6.53
N TYR A 41 4.23 0.85 -7.69
CA TYR A 41 4.64 0.31 -8.98
C TYR A 41 5.67 1.25 -9.61
N ALA A 42 6.85 0.69 -9.89
CA ALA A 42 7.94 1.37 -10.56
C ALA A 42 7.67 1.35 -12.08
N VAL A 43 7.33 2.52 -12.64
CA VAL A 43 7.08 2.68 -14.09
C VAL A 43 8.39 2.71 -14.87
N THR A 44 9.47 3.13 -14.22
CA THR A 44 10.86 3.14 -14.70
C THR A 44 11.76 2.67 -13.56
N ASP A 45 13.03 2.39 -13.86
CA ASP A 45 14.05 2.19 -12.84
C ASP A 45 14.05 3.37 -11.86
N CYS A 46 14.03 3.09 -10.55
CA CYS A 46 13.96 4.11 -9.52
C CYS A 46 14.64 3.66 -8.22
N THR A 47 14.93 4.65 -7.37
CA THR A 47 15.35 4.42 -5.97
C THR A 47 14.32 5.04 -5.06
N LEU A 48 13.84 4.28 -4.07
CA LEU A 48 12.91 4.76 -3.06
C LEU A 48 13.64 4.92 -1.73
N ILE A 49 13.36 6.02 -1.04
CA ILE A 49 13.89 6.33 0.28
C ILE A 49 12.72 6.41 1.25
N TYR A 50 12.77 5.62 2.31
CA TYR A 50 11.77 5.59 3.35
C TYR A 50 12.34 6.14 4.65
N PHE A 51 11.63 7.09 5.25
CA PHE A 51 11.83 7.48 6.63
C PHE A 51 10.73 6.85 7.47
N VAL A 52 11.10 5.90 8.31
CA VAL A 52 10.17 5.14 9.15
C VAL A 52 10.31 5.56 10.61
N ASN A 53 9.21 5.51 11.35
CA ASN A 53 9.18 5.85 12.78
C ASN A 53 9.47 4.65 13.69
N ASN A 54 9.38 3.42 13.17
CA ASN A 54 9.63 2.18 13.88
C ASN A 54 10.55 1.27 13.07
N TYR A 55 11.23 0.36 13.76
CA TYR A 55 12.00 -0.71 13.12
C TYR A 55 11.07 -1.75 12.51
N TYR A 56 11.57 -2.44 11.50
CA TYR A 56 10.89 -3.58 10.90
C TYR A 56 10.71 -4.72 11.91
N ASP A 57 9.50 -5.25 12.01
CA ASP A 57 9.17 -6.49 12.70
C ASP A 57 8.35 -7.37 11.75
N SER A 58 8.85 -8.55 11.40
CA SER A 58 8.12 -9.45 10.50
C SER A 58 6.82 -9.98 11.10
N THR A 59 6.63 -9.87 12.41
CA THR A 59 5.44 -10.37 13.12
C THR A 59 4.26 -9.39 13.08
N ASP A 60 4.50 -8.13 12.71
CA ASP A 60 3.47 -7.10 12.54
C ASP A 60 3.30 -6.63 11.09
N GLU A 61 4.01 -7.26 10.16
CA GLU A 61 3.90 -6.99 8.72
C GLU A 61 2.73 -7.75 8.09
N TYR A 62 1.62 -7.06 7.90
CA TYR A 62 0.49 -7.56 7.12
C TYR A 62 0.54 -7.08 5.67
N GLY A 63 0.00 -7.89 4.77
CA GLY A 63 -0.12 -7.56 3.35
C GLY A 63 -1.55 -7.73 2.86
N VAL A 64 -1.93 -6.94 1.86
CA VAL A 64 -3.19 -7.07 1.12
C VAL A 64 -2.90 -7.24 -0.36
N ALA A 65 -3.74 -8.01 -1.06
CA ALA A 65 -3.56 -8.27 -2.48
C ALA A 65 -3.54 -6.96 -3.28
N TRP A 66 -2.46 -6.73 -4.04
CA TRP A 66 -2.26 -5.52 -4.83
C TRP A 66 -3.37 -5.29 -5.88
N ASN A 67 -3.96 -6.37 -6.40
CA ASN A 67 -5.03 -6.38 -7.40
C ASN A 67 -6.41 -6.64 -6.78
N ASP A 68 -6.61 -6.31 -5.51
CA ASP A 68 -7.90 -6.46 -4.87
C ASP A 68 -8.95 -5.52 -5.51
N PRO A 69 -10.06 -6.07 -6.06
CA PRO A 69 -11.09 -5.26 -6.70
C PRO A 69 -11.82 -4.33 -5.71
N ALA A 70 -11.84 -4.65 -4.41
CA ALA A 70 -12.41 -3.77 -3.39
C ALA A 70 -11.50 -2.57 -3.07
N ILE A 71 -10.20 -2.68 -3.31
CA ILE A 71 -9.25 -1.56 -3.23
C ILE A 71 -9.29 -0.75 -4.53
N GLY A 72 -9.29 -1.41 -5.69
CA GLY A 72 -9.52 -0.77 -6.99
C GLY A 72 -8.43 0.21 -7.44
N LEU A 73 -7.16 -0.01 -7.05
CA LEU A 73 -6.03 0.79 -7.55
C LEU A 73 -5.74 0.43 -9.01
N ASP A 74 -5.83 1.40 -9.91
CA ASP A 74 -5.42 1.26 -11.31
C ASP A 74 -3.91 1.45 -11.46
N TRP A 75 -3.16 0.36 -11.29
CA TRP A 75 -1.71 0.38 -11.43
C TRP A 75 -1.23 0.65 -12.85
N GLY A 76 -2.10 0.56 -13.87
CA GLY A 76 -1.76 0.71 -15.28
C GLY A 76 -0.63 -0.22 -15.73
N ALA A 77 -0.66 -1.47 -15.29
CA ALA A 77 0.32 -2.51 -15.57
C ALA A 77 -0.36 -3.85 -15.81
N ASP A 78 -0.03 -4.52 -16.93
CA ASP A 78 -0.69 -5.78 -17.33
C ASP A 78 -0.02 -7.03 -16.73
N ASP A 79 1.31 -7.01 -16.54
CA ASP A 79 2.09 -8.14 -16.02
C ASP A 79 3.22 -7.65 -15.08
N PRO A 80 2.88 -7.19 -13.86
CA PRO A 80 3.87 -6.68 -12.92
C PRO A 80 4.77 -7.80 -12.38
N LEU A 81 6.06 -7.50 -12.21
CA LEU A 81 6.97 -8.34 -11.44
C LEU A 81 6.63 -8.20 -9.95
N ILE A 82 6.23 -9.31 -9.33
CA ILE A 82 5.73 -9.34 -7.96
C ILE A 82 6.47 -10.43 -7.17
N SER A 83 6.73 -10.15 -5.89
CA SER A 83 7.34 -11.11 -4.99
C SER A 83 6.39 -12.27 -4.68
N GLU A 84 6.93 -13.44 -4.32
CA GLU A 84 6.09 -14.57 -3.89
C GLU A 84 5.21 -14.19 -2.69
N ARG A 85 5.72 -13.37 -1.77
CA ARG A 85 4.96 -12.86 -0.63
C ARG A 85 3.73 -12.07 -1.08
N ASP A 86 3.93 -11.05 -1.91
CA ASP A 86 2.85 -10.14 -2.29
C ASP A 86 1.84 -10.80 -3.24
N ALA A 87 2.27 -11.80 -4.01
CA ALA A 87 1.40 -12.65 -4.83
C ALA A 87 0.46 -13.52 -3.99
N ASN A 88 0.85 -13.84 -2.75
CA ASN A 88 0.08 -14.66 -1.82
C ASN A 88 -0.66 -13.86 -0.73
N ASN A 89 -0.61 -12.52 -0.77
CA ASN A 89 -1.35 -11.70 0.17
C ASN A 89 -2.88 -11.95 0.07
N PRO A 90 -3.60 -11.98 1.20
CA PRO A 90 -5.05 -12.17 1.20
C PRO A 90 -5.77 -10.97 0.57
N ARG A 91 -7.02 -11.22 0.18
CA ARG A 91 -7.97 -10.16 -0.17
C ARG A 91 -8.34 -9.33 1.07
N LEU A 92 -8.82 -8.12 0.85
CA LEU A 92 -9.17 -7.15 1.89
C LEU A 92 -10.22 -7.70 2.87
N ASP A 93 -11.16 -8.51 2.38
CA ASP A 93 -12.21 -9.14 3.20
C ASP A 93 -11.73 -10.35 4.01
N ALA A 94 -10.56 -10.89 3.66
CA ALA A 94 -9.91 -12.02 4.33
C ALA A 94 -8.77 -11.58 5.25
N LEU A 95 -8.52 -10.28 5.41
CA LEU A 95 -7.55 -9.78 6.37
C LEU A 95 -7.98 -10.16 7.80
N PRO A 96 -7.04 -10.59 8.65
CA PRO A 96 -7.34 -10.89 10.04
C PRO A 96 -7.65 -9.60 10.80
N ALA A 97 -8.42 -9.69 11.88
CA ALA A 97 -8.93 -8.52 12.60
C ALA A 97 -7.82 -7.66 13.23
N ASP A 98 -6.69 -8.27 13.58
CA ASP A 98 -5.49 -7.64 14.10
C ASP A 98 -4.64 -6.94 13.02
N ALA A 99 -4.85 -7.25 11.74
CA ALA A 99 -4.29 -6.48 10.63
C ALA A 99 -4.99 -5.14 10.42
N ILE A 100 -6.19 -4.97 10.99
CA ILE A 100 -6.93 -3.71 10.91
C ILE A 100 -6.49 -2.81 12.08
N PRO A 101 -5.97 -1.60 11.79
CA PRO A 101 -5.55 -0.66 12.81
C PRO A 101 -6.65 -0.40 13.83
N GLN A 102 -6.33 -0.63 15.10
CA GLN A 102 -7.20 -0.28 16.22
C GLN A 102 -7.01 1.20 16.59
N PRO A 103 -8.03 1.86 17.16
CA PRO A 103 -7.94 3.25 17.61
C PRO A 103 -6.86 3.50 18.68
#